data_AF-A0A842VB08-F1
#
_entry.id   AF-A0A842VB08-F1
#
_cell.length_a   1.000
_cell.length_b   1.000
_cell.length_c   1.000
_cell.angle_alpha   90.00
_cell.angle_beta   90.00
_cell.angle_gamma   90.00
#
_symmetry.space_group_name_H-M   'P 1'
#
loop_
_entity.id
_entity.type
_entity.pdbx_description
1 polymer ?
#
loop_
_entity_poly.entity_id
_entity_poly.type
_entity_poly.pdbx_seq_one_letter_code
_entity_poly.pdbx_strand_id
1 'polypeptide(L)' 'MVTLVWFIPTILALAVWQVVWKGFGLWHAARNKQLPWFMVILIFNTVGILSIVYLKFFQKKR' A
#
# COMPACT_ATOMS: atom_id res chain seq x y z
N MET A 1 -17.67 8.22 27.49
CA MET A 1 -18.05 9.16 26.40
C MET A 1 -16.84 9.73 25.64
N VAL A 2 -15.61 9.75 26.18
CA VAL A 2 -14.43 10.38 25.53
C VAL A 2 -13.60 9.43 24.64
N THR A 3 -13.77 8.11 24.76
CA THR A 3 -12.97 7.12 24.01
C THR A 3 -13.23 7.16 22.50
N LEU A 4 -14.46 7.45 22.06
CA LEU A 4 -14.86 7.46 20.64
C LEU A 4 -14.18 8.55 19.80
N VAL A 5 -13.85 9.70 20.41
CA VAL A 5 -13.29 10.87 19.71
C VAL A 5 -11.89 10.60 19.16
N TRP A 6 -11.12 9.74 19.82
CA TRP A 6 -9.75 9.40 19.43
C TRP A 6 -9.70 8.33 18.33
N PHE A 7 -10.74 7.52 18.16
CA PHE A 7 -10.77 6.47 17.13
C PHE A 7 -10.92 7.05 15.72
N ILE A 8 -11.70 8.12 15.56
CA ILE A 8 -11.98 8.74 14.24
C ILE A 8 -10.69 9.22 13.54
N PRO A 9 -9.83 10.06 14.14
CA PRO A 9 -8.59 10.50 13.50
C PRO A 9 -7.59 9.36 13.32
N THR A 10 -7.57 8.38 14.24
CA THR A 10 -6.67 7.21 14.14
C THR A 10 -7.02 6.34 12.94
N ILE A 11 -8.31 6.09 12.71
CA ILE A 11 -8.80 5.34 11.53
C ILE A 11 -8.51 6.12 10.25
N LEU A 12 -8.69 7.44 10.25
CA LEU A 12 -8.38 8.27 9.09
C LEU A 12 -6.88 8.22 8.73
N ALA A 13 -6.00 8.33 9.73
CA ALA A 13 -4.56 8.23 9.54
C ALA A 13 -4.14 6.85 8.98
N LEU A 14 -4.73 5.77 9.50
CA LEU A 14 -4.50 4.41 9.00
C LEU A 14 -5.02 4.23 7.56
N ALA A 15 -6.17 4.80 7.22
CA ALA A 15 -6.72 4.74 5.87
C ALA A 15 -5.84 5.49 4.87
N VAL A 16 -5.36 6.69 5.22
CA VAL A 16 -4.43 7.44 4.36
C VAL A 16 -3.11 6.68 4.20
N TRP A 17 -2.55 6.17 5.30
CA TRP A 17 -1.33 5.35 5.28
C TRP A 17 -1.47 4.16 4.33
N GLN A 18 -2.55 3.38 4.48
CA GLN A 18 -2.89 2.27 3.60
C GLN A 18 -2.92 2.66 2.12
N VAL A 19 -3.66 3.72 1.78
CA VAL A 19 -3.86 4.15 0.39
C VAL A 19 -2.54 4.65 -0.21
N VAL A 20 -1.74 5.39 0.55
CA VAL A 20 -0.43 5.89 0.10
C VAL A 20 0.48 4.73 -0.29
N TRP A 21 0.66 3.74 0.58
CA TRP A 21 1.53 2.60 0.28
C TRP A 21 0.96 1.69 -0.81
N LYS A 22 -0.36 1.46 -0.82
CA LYS A 22 -1.00 0.65 -1.87
C LYS A 22 -0.88 1.31 -3.25
N GLY A 23 -1.11 2.62 -3.32
CA GLY A 23 -0.93 3.42 -4.53
C GLY A 23 0.52 3.45 -5.02
N PHE A 24 1.50 3.60 -4.11
CA PHE A 24 2.92 3.58 -4.47
C PHE A 24 3.37 2.23 -5.06
N GLY A 25 2.90 1.12 -4.49
CA GLY A 25 3.17 -0.23 -5.00
C GLY A 25 2.57 -0.46 -6.38
N LEU A 26 1.30 -0.11 -6.59
CA LEU A 26 0.63 -0.20 -7.90
C LEU A 26 1.32 0.69 -8.94
N TRP A 27 1.67 1.93 -8.59
CA TRP A 27 2.36 2.86 -9.49
C TRP A 27 3.69 2.30 -9.98
N HIS A 28 4.51 1.74 -9.08
CA HIS A 28 5.78 1.13 -9.46
C HIS A 28 5.61 -0.19 -10.22
N ALA A 29 4.64 -1.04 -9.85
CA ALA A 29 4.36 -2.28 -10.56
C ALA A 29 3.91 -2.00 -12.01
N ALA A 30 3.03 -1.01 -12.19
CA ALA A 30 2.58 -0.54 -13.50
C ALA A 30 3.74 0.04 -14.32
N ARG A 31 4.57 0.91 -13.72
CA ARG A 31 5.71 1.54 -14.42
C ARG A 31 6.77 0.52 -14.86
N ASN A 32 6.99 -0.54 -14.08
CA ASN A 32 7.94 -1.61 -14.41
C ASN A 32 7.34 -2.74 -15.29
N LYS A 33 6.11 -2.58 -15.80
CA LYS A 33 5.38 -3.60 -16.58
C LYS A 33 5.29 -4.97 -15.88
N GLN A 34 5.29 -5.01 -14.55
CA GLN A 34 5.18 -6.25 -13.77
C GLN A 34 3.71 -6.54 -13.46
N LEU A 35 2.98 -7.00 -14.48
CA LEU A 35 1.56 -7.39 -14.38
C LEU A 35 1.25 -8.36 -13.22
N PRO A 36 2.08 -9.40 -12.93
CA PRO A 36 1.80 -10.31 -11.82
C PRO A 36 1.82 -9.59 -10.47
N TRP A 37 2.79 -8.70 -10.26
CA TRP A 37 2.91 -7.92 -9.03
C TRP A 37 1.82 -6.86 -8.90
N PHE A 38 1.38 -6.28 -10.01
CA PHE A 38 0.22 -5.39 -10.03
C PHE A 38 -1.04 -6.12 -9.57
N MET A 39 -1.32 -7.31 -10.11
CA MET A 39 -2.47 -8.13 -9.70
C MET A 39 -2.38 -8.57 -8.23
N VAL A 40 -1.19 -8.99 -7.78
CA VAL A 40 -0.98 -9.41 -6.39
C VAL A 40 -1.25 -8.25 -5.42
N ILE A 41 -0.74 -7.04 -5.67
CA ILE A 41 -0.98 -5.87 -4.82
C ILE A 41 -2.45 -5.41 -4.89
N LEU A 42 -3.12 -5.62 -6.02
CA LEU A 42 -4.53 -5.29 -6.19
C LEU A 42 -5.43 -6.24 -5.36
N ILE A 43 -5.16 -7.55 -5.43
CA ILE A 43 -5.95 -8.61 -4.79
C ILE A 43 -5.62 -8.73 -3.29
N PHE A 44 -4.35 -8.66 -2.91
CA PHE A 44 -3.94 -8.74 -1.50
C PHE A 44 -4.01 -7.37 -0.83
N ASN A 45 -4.94 -7.23 0.12
CA ASN A 45 -5.19 -6.00 0.86
C ASN A 45 -4.27 -5.86 2.11
N THR A 46 -2.97 -6.08 1.93
CA THR A 46 -1.98 -6.22 3.02
C THR A 46 -1.40 -4.90 3.51
N VAL A 47 -2.25 -3.94 3.90
CA VAL A 47 -1.82 -2.72 4.62
C VAL A 47 -0.64 -1.94 4.03
N GLY A 48 -0.47 -1.99 2.70
CA GLY A 48 0.70 -1.40 2.06
C GLY A 48 2.05 -2.11 2.29
N ILE A 49 2.12 -3.12 3.17
CA ILE A 49 3.32 -3.90 3.45
C ILE A 49 3.82 -4.62 2.20
N LEU A 50 2.91 -5.22 1.43
CA LEU A 50 3.29 -5.94 0.21
C LEU A 50 3.83 -5.01 -0.87
N SER A 51 3.32 -3.77 -0.94
CA SER A 51 3.88 -2.71 -1.77
C SER A 51 5.30 -2.34 -1.35
N ILE A 52 5.56 -2.22 -0.04
CA ILE A 52 6.90 -1.93 0.50
C ILE A 52 7.88 -3.06 0.15
N VAL A 53 7.46 -4.31 0.32
CA VAL A 53 8.27 -5.49 0.00
C VAL A 53 8.59 -5.51 -1.50
N TYR A 54 7.59 -5.26 -2.36
CA TYR A 54 7.81 -5.14 -3.80
C TYR A 54 8.79 -4.01 -4.14
N LEU A 55 8.60 -2.82 -3.54
CA LEU A 55 9.49 -1.68 -3.73
C LEU A 55 10.93 -2.00 -3.28
N LYS A 56 11.12 -2.76 -2.19
CA LYS A 56 12.46 -2.99 -1.63
C LYS A 56 13.21 -4.16 -2.27
N PHE A 57 12.50 -5.22 -2.68
CA PHE A 57 13.10 -6.45 -3.19
C PHE A 57 12.96 -6.64 -4.70
N PHE A 58 11.86 -6.17 -5.30
CA PHE A 58 11.51 -6.42 -6.69
C PHE A 58 11.59 -5.18 -7.60
N GLN A 59 12.00 -4.03 -7.05
CA GLN A 59 12.44 -2.92 -7.88
C GLN A 59 13.60 -3.39 -8.76
N LYS A 60 13.30 -3.55 -10.04
CA LYS A 60 14.29 -3.79 -11.07
C LYS A 60 15.25 -2.62 -11.01
N LYS A 61 16.45 -2.88 -10.46
CA LYS A 61 17.58 -1.95 -10.49
C LYS A 61 17.73 -1.56 -11.96
N ARG A 62 17.69 -0.26 -12.25
CA ARG A 62 17.97 0.23 -13.60
C ARG A 62 19.27 -0.36 -14.11
#